data_AF-A0A4Q2ED14-F1
#
_entry.id   AF-A0A4Q2ED14-F1
#
_cell.length_a   1.000
_cell.length_b   1.000
_cell.length_c   1.000
_cell.angle_alpha   90.00
_cell.angle_beta   90.00
_cell.angle_gamma   90.00
#
_symmetry.space_group_name_H-M   'P 1'
#
loop_
_entity.id
_entity.type
_entity.pdbx_description
1 polymer ?
#
loop_
_entity_poly.entity_id
_entity_poly.type
_entity_poly.pdbx_seq_one_letter_code
_entity_poly.pdbx_strand_id
1 'polypeptide(L)'
;MSLAFASAPLSAEQARAESIGYQALAYVGKRLPLQVLCSAAGHYIGTADADGPVSRESVSYFRSLNAADHALQTGRWQQRLNP
;
A
#
# COMPACT_ATOMS: atom_id res chain seq x y z
N MET A 1 28.23 23.02 -0.34
CA MET A 1 28.03 21.66 -0.89
C MET A 1 27.00 20.98 -0.02
N SER A 2 25.73 21.11 -0.37
CA SER A 2 24.62 20.49 0.36
C SER A 2 24.61 19.01 0.04
N LEU A 3 24.83 18.18 1.06
CA LEU A 3 24.67 16.74 0.95
C LEU A 3 23.19 16.48 0.66
N ALA A 4 22.91 15.99 -0.55
CA ALA A 4 21.62 15.38 -0.85
C ALA A 4 21.47 14.19 0.10
N PHE A 5 20.66 14.35 1.15
CA PHE A 5 20.18 13.23 1.91
C PHE A 5 19.33 12.41 0.94
N ALA A 6 19.92 11.35 0.37
CA ALA A 6 19.13 10.26 -0.14
C ALA A 6 18.31 9.76 1.06
N SER A 7 17.05 10.21 1.16
CA SER A 7 16.12 9.71 2.16
C SER A 7 16.18 8.20 2.09
N ALA A 8 16.52 7.56 3.21
CA ALA A 8 16.45 6.12 3.31
C ALA A 8 15.08 5.66 2.77
N PRO A 9 15.02 4.55 2.01
CA PRO A 9 13.74 4.04 1.53
C PRO A 9 12.80 3.86 2.73
N LEU A 10 11.60 4.46 2.65
CA LEU A 10 10.62 4.36 3.73
C LEU A 10 10.36 2.89 4.05
N SER A 11 10.49 2.52 5.32
CA SER A 11 10.17 1.17 5.77
C SER A 11 8.69 0.88 5.55
N ALA A 12 8.32 -0.38 5.37
CA ALA A 12 6.93 -0.81 5.26
C ALA A 12 6.04 -0.27 6.40
N GLU A 13 6.55 -0.26 7.62
CA GLU A 13 5.83 0.27 8.79
C GLU A 13 5.62 1.78 8.74
N GLN A 14 6.62 2.54 8.27
CA GLN A 14 6.48 4.00 8.08
C GLN A 14 5.50 4.33 6.97
N ALA A 15 5.59 3.64 5.83
CA ALA A 15 4.63 3.81 4.74
C ALA A 15 3.19 3.53 5.23
N ARG A 16 3.00 2.49 6.04
CA ARG A 16 1.71 2.21 6.68
C ARG A 16 1.27 3.29 7.65
N ALA A 17 2.16 3.78 8.51
CA ALA A 17 1.86 4.85 9.47
C ALA A 17 1.47 6.15 8.76
N GLU A 18 2.10 6.44 7.62
CA GLU A 18 1.76 7.56 6.74
C GLU A 18 0.54 7.28 5.84
N SER A 19 -0.05 6.08 5.93
CA SER A 19 -1.15 5.62 5.07
C SER A 19 -0.86 5.73 3.57
N ILE A 20 0.37 5.41 3.15
CA ILE A 20 0.82 5.39 1.76
C ILE A 20 1.28 3.99 1.32
N GLY A 21 1.23 3.72 0.02
CA GLY A 21 1.70 2.46 -0.57
C GLY A 21 3.22 2.29 -0.52
N TYR A 22 3.68 1.25 0.16
CA TYR A 22 5.09 0.87 0.19
C TYR A 22 5.53 0.32 -1.18
N GLN A 23 4.77 -0.59 -1.78
CA GLN A 23 5.08 -1.16 -3.10
C GLN A 23 4.97 -0.10 -4.19
N ALA A 24 3.96 0.77 -4.13
CA ALA A 24 3.82 1.90 -5.06
C ALA A 24 5.04 2.82 -5.02
N LEU A 25 5.55 3.14 -3.83
CA LEU A 25 6.73 3.97 -3.70
C LEU A 25 8.00 3.24 -4.12
N ALA A 26 8.19 1.99 -3.68
CA ALA A 26 9.42 1.23 -3.91
C ALA A 26 9.63 0.83 -5.37
N TYR A 27 8.55 0.45 -6.08
CA TYR A 27 8.65 -0.12 -7.44
C TYR A 27 8.11 0.80 -8.54
N VAL A 28 7.19 1.71 -8.22
CA VAL A 28 6.60 2.65 -9.19
C VAL A 28 7.11 4.08 -8.97
N GLY A 29 7.67 4.39 -7.79
CA GLY A 29 8.11 5.74 -7.43
C GLY A 29 6.96 6.70 -7.12
N LYS A 30 5.73 6.19 -6.93
CA LYS A 30 4.54 7.01 -6.66
C LYS A 30 4.16 6.97 -5.18
N ARG A 31 3.99 8.14 -4.56
CA ARG A 31 3.41 8.28 -3.21
C ARG A 31 1.89 8.35 -3.33
N LEU A 32 1.24 7.19 -3.21
CA LEU A 32 -0.22 7.07 -3.31
C LEU A 32 -0.82 6.64 -1.98
N PRO A 33 -2.01 7.14 -1.60
CA PRO A 33 -2.68 6.74 -0.37
C PRO A 33 -3.15 5.28 -0.44
N LEU A 34 -3.06 4.60 0.70
CA LEU A 34 -3.63 3.26 0.86
C LEU A 34 -5.16 3.34 0.78
N GLN A 35 -5.75 2.40 0.05
CA GLN A 35 -7.19 2.26 -0.08
C GLN A 35 -7.56 0.80 -0.29
N VAL A 36 -8.83 0.48 -0.07
CA VAL A 36 -9.37 -0.84 -0.42
C VAL A 36 -9.71 -0.88 -1.89
N LEU A 37 -9.19 -1.89 -2.57
CA LEU A 37 -9.45 -2.19 -3.98
C LEU A 37 -10.08 -3.57 -4.11
N CYS A 38 -10.66 -3.86 -5.29
CA CYS A 38 -11.25 -5.17 -5.58
C CYS A 38 -10.71 -5.73 -6.90
N SER A 39 -10.67 -7.05 -6.97
CA SER A 39 -10.34 -7.83 -8.17
C SER A 39 -11.18 -9.10 -8.19
N ALA A 40 -11.06 -9.90 -9.25
CA ALA A 40 -11.71 -11.21 -9.32
C ALA A 40 -11.33 -12.15 -8.16
N ALA A 41 -10.16 -11.96 -7.54
CA ALA A 41 -9.70 -12.76 -6.40
C ALA A 41 -10.25 -12.28 -5.03
N GLY A 42 -10.94 -11.13 -5.00
CA GLY A 42 -11.48 -10.53 -3.79
C GLY A 42 -10.96 -9.11 -3.53
N HIS A 43 -11.20 -8.63 -2.31
CA HIS A 43 -10.80 -7.29 -1.87
C HIS A 43 -9.37 -7.30 -1.34
N TYR A 44 -8.64 -6.21 -1.48
CA TYR A 44 -7.27 -6.10 -0.98
C TYR A 44 -6.96 -4.66 -0.64
N ILE A 45 -5.89 -4.45 0.12
CA ILE A 45 -5.37 -3.11 0.40
C ILE A 45 -4.30 -2.82 -0.63
N GLY A 46 -4.42 -1.69 -1.30
CA GLY A 46 -3.57 -1.31 -2.42
C GLY A 46 -3.51 0.19 -2.59
N THR A 47 -2.97 0.61 -3.74
CA THR A 47 -3.03 1.99 -4.19
C THR A 47 -3.59 2.05 -5.61
N ALA A 48 -4.23 3.16 -5.93
CA ALA A 48 -4.73 3.45 -7.26
C ALA A 48 -4.53 4.93 -7.58
N ASP A 49 -4.40 5.25 -8.86
CA ASP A 49 -4.43 6.60 -9.41
C ASP A 49 -5.57 6.73 -10.43
N ALA A 50 -5.54 7.78 -11.25
CA ALA A 50 -6.57 8.05 -12.25
C ALA A 50 -6.68 6.95 -13.33
N ASP A 51 -5.61 6.19 -13.56
CA ASP A 51 -5.55 5.13 -14.58
C ASP A 51 -5.92 3.75 -14.01
N GLY A 52 -6.01 3.63 -12.68
CA GLY A 52 -6.49 2.43 -11.99
C GLY A 52 -5.54 1.93 -10.89
N PRO A 53 -5.63 0.64 -10.53
CA PRO A 53 -4.79 0.03 -9.50
C PRO A 53 -3.30 0.07 -9.86
N VAL A 54 -2.47 0.64 -8.96
CA VAL A 54 -1.03 0.78 -9.14
C VAL A 54 -0.27 -0.32 -8.38
N SER A 55 -0.73 -0.69 -7.18
CA SER A 55 -0.05 -1.70 -6.36
C SER A 55 -1.00 -2.50 -5.49
N ARG A 56 -0.57 -3.72 -5.15
CA ARG A 56 -1.17 -4.53 -4.08
C ARG A 56 -0.26 -4.50 -2.86
N GLU A 57 -0.73 -3.89 -1.79
CA GLU A 57 0.02 -3.66 -0.57
C GLU A 57 -0.21 -4.78 0.45
N SER A 58 -1.42 -5.37 0.52
CA SER A 58 -1.66 -6.54 1.38
C SER A 58 -1.20 -7.85 0.75
N VAL A 59 -0.67 -8.77 1.59
CA VAL A 59 -0.40 -10.16 1.19
C VAL A 59 -1.71 -10.91 0.92
N SER A 60 -2.69 -10.72 1.80
CA SER A 60 -3.96 -11.42 1.75
C SER A 60 -5.02 -10.66 0.95
N TYR A 61 -5.93 -11.43 0.35
CA TYR A 61 -7.24 -10.96 -0.05
C TYR A 61 -8.24 -11.10 1.10
N PHE A 62 -9.24 -10.24 1.12
CA PHE A 62 -10.34 -10.22 2.07
C PHE A 62 -11.64 -10.60 1.38
N ARG A 63 -12.52 -11.27 2.13
CA ARG A 63 -13.80 -11.79 1.63
C ARG A 63 -14.83 -10.69 1.34
N SER A 64 -14.68 -9.50 1.90
CA SER A 64 -15.59 -8.37 1.70
C SER A 64 -14.88 -7.03 1.83
N LEU A 65 -15.49 -5.99 1.26
CA LEU A 65 -15.07 -4.60 1.40
C LEU A 65 -14.92 -4.22 2.88
N ASN A 66 -15.92 -4.53 3.71
CA ASN A 66 -15.91 -4.20 5.14
C ASN A 66 -14.76 -4.88 5.91
N ALA A 67 -14.39 -6.11 5.54
CA ALA A 67 -13.26 -6.80 6.16
C ALA A 67 -11.92 -6.16 5.78
N ALA A 68 -11.75 -5.76 4.51
CA ALA A 68 -10.57 -5.06 4.04
C ALA A 68 -10.47 -3.64 4.64
N ASP A 69 -11.58 -2.93 4.72
CA ASP A 69 -11.65 -1.57 5.29
C ASP A 69 -11.33 -1.59 6.79
N HIS A 70 -11.95 -2.50 7.54
CA HIS A 70 -11.60 -2.71 8.95
C HIS A 70 -10.12 -3.07 9.12
N ALA A 71 -9.58 -3.95 8.26
CA ALA A 71 -8.16 -4.27 8.30
C ALA A 71 -7.30 -3.03 8.05
N LEU A 72 -7.62 -2.23 7.02
CA LEU A 72 -6.93 -0.99 6.68
C LEU A 72 -6.90 -0.02 7.86
N GLN A 73 -8.07 0.27 8.44
CA GLN A 73 -8.22 1.21 9.57
C GLN A 73 -7.52 0.74 10.84
N THR A 74 -7.57 -0.56 11.13
CA THR A 74 -6.98 -1.13 12.37
C THR A 74 -5.52 -1.54 12.23
N GLY A 75 -4.95 -1.47 11.03
CA GLY A 75 -3.63 -2.04 10.76
C GLY A 75 -3.58 -3.56 10.94
N ARG A 76 -4.71 -4.27 10.82
CA ARG A 76 -4.78 -5.74 10.94
C ARG A 76 -4.63 -6.43 9.58
N TRP A 77 -3.51 -6.14 8.93
CA TRP A 77 -3.08 -6.78 7.67
C TRP A 77 -1.56 -6.84 7.59
N GLN A 78 -1.03 -7.70 6.72
CA GLN A 78 0.41 -7.84 6.52
C GLN A 78 0.83 -7.20 5.20
N GLN A 79 1.88 -6.38 5.27
CA GLN A 79 2.48 -5.76 4.11
C GLN A 79 3.12 -6.82 3.22
N ARG A 80 2.82 -6.73 1.93
CA ARG A 80 3.52 -7.44 0.88
C ARG A 80 4.86 -6.74 0.65
N LEU A 81 5.95 -7.46 0.87
CA LEU A 81 7.32 -6.94 0.71
C LEU A 81 7.86 -7.15 -0.71
N ASN A 82 7.32 -8.13 -1.43
CA ASN A 82 7.81 -8.54 -2.75
C ASN A 82 6.64 -8.54 -3.76
N PRO A 83 6.85 -8.00 -4.98
CA PRO A 83 5.81 -7.80 -6.00
C PRO A 83 5.24 -9.08 -6.60
#